data_AF-A0A1E4HKC7-F1
#
_entry.id   AF-A0A1E4HKC7-F1
#
_cell.length_a   1.000
_cell.length_b   1.000
_cell.length_c   1.000
_cell.angle_alpha   90.00
_cell.angle_beta   90.00
_cell.angle_gamma   90.00
#
_symmetry.space_group_name_H-M   'P 1'
#
loop_
_entity.id
_entity.type
_entity.pdbx_description
1 polymer ?
#
loop_
_entity_poly.entity_id
_entity_poly.type
_entity_poly.pdbx_seq_one_letter_code
_entity_poly.pdbx_strand_id
1 'polypeptide(L)'
;MGVREVVQSVVPSPAPANVPLVSPAAVALIVRWEVSSVAHYTRALLHPTWPGGASGITWGIGYDGGMQTPRDIRADWSAHADVARLADTAGVVGDRARASLARYRDIITPYPLAYTVFADASLPAYRAAARDAFRAAPFDALPSPARGALVSLVYNRGTSMVGQRNAEKRAIRDQCLPAADVHCIAAQLRAMCRIWADTPNAQGLCDRRKDEAQLAESGA
;
A
#
# COMPACT_ATOMS: atom_id res chain seq x y z
N MET A 1 65.21 -21.99 -7.12
CA MET A 1 64.24 -21.31 -8.00
C MET A 1 62.95 -21.15 -7.21
N GLY A 2 62.69 -19.94 -6.69
CA GLY A 2 61.51 -19.65 -5.88
C GLY A 2 60.30 -19.37 -6.77
N VAL A 3 59.21 -20.09 -6.52
CA VAL A 3 57.90 -19.80 -7.12
C VAL A 3 57.20 -18.81 -6.20
N ARG A 4 57.05 -17.56 -6.64
CA ARG A 4 56.22 -16.55 -5.98
C ARG A 4 54.76 -16.87 -6.31
N GLU A 5 54.02 -17.31 -5.30
CA GLU A 5 52.57 -17.49 -5.38
C GLU A 5 51.90 -16.11 -5.35
N VAL A 6 51.18 -15.78 -6.43
CA VAL A 6 50.42 -14.53 -6.55
C VAL A 6 49.11 -14.73 -5.79
N VAL A 7 49.02 -14.18 -4.58
CA VAL A 7 47.77 -14.13 -3.84
C VAL A 7 46.85 -13.09 -4.49
N GLN A 8 45.89 -13.54 -5.30
CA GLN A 8 44.77 -12.71 -5.73
C GLN A 8 43.91 -12.39 -4.49
N SER A 9 43.99 -11.14 -4.04
CA SER A 9 43.08 -10.61 -3.03
C SER A 9 41.67 -10.56 -3.61
N VAL A 10 40.84 -11.55 -3.28
CA VAL A 10 39.39 -11.49 -3.51
C VAL A 10 38.84 -10.42 -2.60
N VAL A 11 38.58 -9.24 -3.15
CA VAL A 11 37.81 -8.21 -2.46
C VAL A 11 36.40 -8.78 -2.27
N PRO A 12 35.86 -8.86 -1.04
CA PRO A 12 34.50 -9.31 -0.84
C PRO A 12 33.55 -8.37 -1.59
N SER A 13 32.67 -8.94 -2.42
CA SER A 13 31.56 -8.19 -3.00
C SER A 13 30.83 -7.44 -1.88
N PRO A 14 30.57 -6.13 -2.01
CA PRO A 14 29.75 -5.44 -1.03
C PRO A 14 28.42 -6.18 -0.93
N ALA A 15 28.04 -6.55 0.30
CA ALA A 15 26.71 -7.05 0.58
C ALA A 15 25.69 -6.09 -0.07
N PRO A 16 24.64 -6.59 -0.73
CA PRO A 16 23.66 -5.71 -1.36
C PRO A 16 23.14 -4.76 -0.28
N ALA A 17 23.35 -3.46 -0.49
CA ALA A 17 22.70 -2.44 0.32
C ALA A 17 21.20 -2.76 0.36
N ASN A 18 20.58 -2.70 1.55
CA ASN A 18 19.15 -2.98 1.74
C ASN A 18 18.33 -2.19 0.71
N VAL A 19 17.99 -2.82 -0.41
CA VAL A 19 17.13 -2.21 -1.43
C VAL A 19 15.75 -2.13 -0.81
N PRO A 20 15.12 -0.94 -0.73
CA PRO A 20 13.78 -0.81 -0.20
C PRO A 20 12.82 -1.78 -0.91
N LEU A 21 12.04 -2.53 -0.13
CA LEU A 21 11.09 -3.54 -0.63
C LEU A 21 10.05 -2.96 -1.59
N VAL A 22 9.76 -1.66 -1.45
CA VAL A 22 8.91 -0.83 -2.31
C VAL A 22 9.70 0.42 -2.70
N SER A 23 9.62 0.84 -3.97
CA SER A 23 10.38 2.00 -4.44
C SER A 23 9.97 3.30 -3.73
N PRO A 24 10.90 4.24 -3.49
CA PRO A 24 10.57 5.53 -2.87
C PRO A 24 9.47 6.31 -3.62
N ALA A 25 9.45 6.22 -4.96
CA ALA A 25 8.41 6.84 -5.79
C ALA A 25 7.01 6.23 -5.52
N ALA A 26 6.93 4.91 -5.33
CA ALA A 26 5.68 4.23 -4.97
C ALA A 26 5.23 4.59 -3.55
N VAL A 27 6.15 4.67 -2.60
CA VAL A 27 5.87 5.14 -1.23
C VAL A 27 5.29 6.55 -1.26
N ALA A 28 5.94 7.47 -1.97
CA ALA A 28 5.48 8.85 -2.12
C ALA A 28 4.11 8.93 -2.81
N LEU A 29 3.86 8.11 -3.84
CA LEU A 29 2.56 8.03 -4.51
C LEU A 29 1.46 7.57 -3.56
N ILE A 30 1.68 6.48 -2.80
CA ILE A 30 0.70 5.96 -1.85
C ILE A 30 0.40 7.02 -0.79
N VAL A 31 1.43 7.56 -0.13
CA VAL A 31 1.25 8.58 0.91
C VAL A 31 0.53 9.82 0.38
N ARG A 32 0.88 10.30 -0.82
CA ARG A 32 0.17 11.42 -1.45
C ARG A 32 -1.32 11.13 -1.62
N TRP A 33 -1.69 9.94 -2.10
CA TRP A 33 -3.10 9.60 -2.30
C TRP A 33 -3.86 9.32 -1.01
N GLU A 34 -3.19 8.89 0.06
CA GLU A 34 -3.83 8.64 1.36
C GLU A 34 -3.99 9.92 2.19
N VAL A 35 -3.04 10.84 2.16
CA VAL A 35 -3.06 12.01 3.07
C VAL A 35 -2.89 13.36 2.38
N SER A 36 -2.68 13.41 1.05
CA SER A 36 -2.40 14.62 0.25
C SER A 36 -1.12 15.37 0.61
N SER A 37 -0.95 15.76 1.88
CA SER A 37 0.24 16.40 2.44
C SER A 37 0.26 16.24 3.96
N VAL A 38 1.43 16.43 4.58
CA VAL A 38 1.54 16.46 6.05
C VAL A 38 0.62 17.53 6.67
N ALA A 39 0.52 18.71 6.03
CA ALA A 39 -0.36 19.78 6.50
C ALA A 39 -1.86 19.40 6.44
N HIS A 40 -2.27 18.65 5.40
CA HIS A 40 -3.64 18.12 5.32
C HIS A 40 -3.86 17.06 6.41
N TYR A 41 -2.90 16.14 6.60
CA TYR A 41 -2.97 15.13 7.66
C TYR A 41 -3.21 15.77 9.03
N THR A 42 -2.35 16.72 9.42
CA THR A 42 -2.43 17.39 10.74
C THR A 42 -3.75 18.13 10.93
N ARG A 43 -4.35 18.65 9.87
CA ARG A 43 -5.62 19.39 9.93
C ARG A 43 -6.85 18.47 9.94
N ALA A 44 -6.84 17.37 9.19
CA ALA A 44 -8.04 16.63 8.82
C ALA A 44 -8.03 15.13 9.19
N LEU A 45 -6.86 14.52 9.37
CA LEU A 45 -6.68 13.07 9.58
C LEU A 45 -5.99 12.73 10.89
N LEU A 46 -5.78 13.74 11.75
CA LEU A 46 -5.10 13.59 13.04
C LEU A 46 -5.84 12.64 14.00
N HIS A 47 -7.16 12.57 13.86
CA HIS A 47 -8.06 11.79 14.69
C HIS A 47 -8.63 10.60 13.92
N PRO A 48 -9.00 9.50 14.60
CA PRO A 48 -9.72 8.40 13.97
C PRO A 48 -11.00 8.86 13.25
N THR A 49 -11.27 8.21 12.12
CA THR A 49 -12.42 8.47 11.24
C THR A 49 -13.15 7.18 10.89
N TRP A 50 -14.30 7.30 10.23
CA TRP A 50 -14.96 6.18 9.55
C TRP A 50 -15.20 6.60 8.10
N PRO A 51 -14.49 6.03 7.12
CA PRO A 51 -14.54 6.50 5.73
C PRO A 51 -15.79 6.05 4.97
N GLY A 52 -16.61 5.15 5.54
CA GLY A 52 -17.87 4.70 4.95
C GLY A 52 -17.93 3.20 4.63
N GLY A 53 -19.10 2.74 4.16
CA GLY A 53 -19.26 1.38 3.64
C GLY A 53 -18.96 0.29 4.67
N ALA A 54 -18.13 -0.68 4.29
CA ALA A 54 -17.73 -1.81 5.14
C ALA A 54 -16.45 -1.55 5.96
N SER A 55 -15.95 -0.31 6.00
CA SER A 55 -14.74 0.02 6.75
C SER A 55 -14.96 0.00 8.26
N GLY A 56 -13.88 -0.24 9.00
CA GLY A 56 -13.80 -0.02 10.43
C GLY A 56 -13.43 1.42 10.79
N ILE A 57 -13.08 1.63 12.06
CA ILE A 57 -12.47 2.90 12.48
C ILE A 57 -11.05 2.95 11.91
N THR A 58 -10.74 4.03 11.21
CA THR A 58 -9.48 4.21 10.48
C THR A 58 -8.68 5.38 11.05
N TRP A 59 -7.39 5.19 11.26
CA TRP A 59 -6.48 6.25 11.72
C TRP A 59 -5.10 6.13 11.04
N GLY A 60 -4.22 7.10 11.30
CA GLY A 60 -2.91 7.14 10.65
C GLY A 60 -3.03 7.27 9.13
N ILE A 61 -2.10 6.64 8.41
CA ILE A 61 -2.15 6.56 6.94
C ILE A 61 -2.95 5.30 6.59
N GLY A 62 -4.27 5.45 6.44
CA GLY A 62 -5.17 4.41 5.92
C GLY A 62 -5.29 3.14 6.76
N TYR A 63 -4.91 3.15 8.05
CA TYR A 63 -4.93 1.96 8.89
C TYR A 63 -6.36 1.68 9.39
N ASP A 64 -7.05 0.72 8.77
CA ASP A 64 -8.40 0.30 9.16
C ASP A 64 -8.35 -0.75 10.26
N GLY A 65 -8.63 -0.35 11.51
CA GLY A 65 -8.62 -1.27 12.65
C GLY A 65 -9.65 -2.38 12.56
N GLY A 66 -10.77 -2.17 11.86
CA GLY A 66 -11.79 -3.20 11.65
C GLY A 66 -11.31 -4.38 10.82
N MET A 67 -10.25 -4.17 10.01
CA MET A 67 -9.63 -5.19 9.17
C MET A 67 -8.44 -5.90 9.85
N GLN A 68 -8.16 -5.58 11.12
CA GLN A 68 -7.00 -6.09 11.87
C GLN A 68 -7.44 -6.92 13.07
N THR A 69 -6.51 -7.69 13.62
CA THR A 69 -6.71 -8.35 14.92
C THR A 69 -6.25 -7.44 16.07
N PRO A 70 -6.75 -7.65 17.31
CA PRO A 70 -6.25 -6.89 18.46
C PRO A 70 -4.74 -7.08 18.70
N ARG A 71 -4.20 -8.24 18.33
CA ARG A 71 -2.77 -8.55 18.44
C ARG A 71 -1.97 -7.67 17.49
N ASP A 72 -2.39 -7.60 16.23
CA ASP A 72 -1.65 -6.86 15.20
C ASP A 72 -1.69 -5.36 15.49
N ILE A 73 -2.85 -4.82 15.88
CA ILE A 73 -2.96 -3.42 16.32
C ILE A 73 -1.99 -3.12 17.46
N ARG A 74 -1.91 -3.99 18.47
CA ARG A 74 -1.00 -3.79 19.61
C ARG A 74 0.47 -3.88 19.21
N ALA A 75 0.82 -4.72 18.24
CA ALA A 75 2.20 -4.83 17.76
C ALA A 75 2.58 -3.59 16.93
N ASP A 76 1.77 -3.26 15.93
CA ASP A 76 2.00 -2.18 14.99
C ASP A 76 2.04 -0.82 15.68
N TRP A 77 1.10 -0.60 16.62
CA TRP A 77 0.93 0.67 17.31
C TRP A 77 1.47 0.65 18.74
N SER A 78 2.46 -0.20 19.04
CA SER A 78 3.03 -0.35 20.39
C SER A 78 3.55 0.95 21.01
N ALA A 79 4.00 1.89 20.18
CA ALA A 79 4.44 3.23 20.61
C ALA A 79 3.29 4.25 20.79
N HIS A 80 2.04 3.89 20.48
CA HIS A 80 0.88 4.77 20.59
C HIS A 80 0.31 4.74 22.02
N ALA A 81 0.12 5.91 22.63
CA ALA A 81 -0.40 6.02 24.01
C ALA A 81 -1.77 5.33 24.19
N ASP A 82 -2.69 5.51 23.24
CA ASP A 82 -4.02 4.88 23.23
C ASP A 82 -4.09 3.48 22.59
N VAL A 83 -2.98 2.75 22.42
CA VAL A 83 -2.97 1.46 21.69
C VAL A 83 -3.98 0.44 22.23
N ALA A 84 -4.21 0.43 23.55
CA ALA A 84 -5.19 -0.47 24.16
C ALA A 84 -6.62 -0.18 23.67
N ARG A 85 -6.99 1.11 23.60
CA ARG A 85 -8.31 1.53 23.09
C ARG A 85 -8.42 1.27 21.60
N LEU A 86 -7.39 1.59 20.83
CA LEU A 86 -7.37 1.34 19.39
C LEU A 86 -7.55 -0.15 19.08
N ALA A 87 -7.00 -1.06 19.88
CA ALA A 87 -7.17 -2.49 19.72
C ALA A 87 -8.63 -2.98 19.87
N ASP A 88 -9.49 -2.23 20.56
CA ASP A 88 -10.93 -2.55 20.69
C ASP A 88 -11.71 -2.32 19.39
N THR A 89 -11.10 -1.65 18.40
CA THR A 89 -11.70 -1.45 17.08
C THR A 89 -11.60 -2.69 16.18
N ALA A 90 -10.79 -3.68 16.57
CA ALA A 90 -10.57 -4.91 15.81
C ALA A 90 -11.86 -5.64 15.44
N GLY A 91 -12.04 -5.96 14.16
CA GLY A 91 -13.23 -6.66 13.67
C GLY A 91 -14.55 -5.87 13.76
N VAL A 92 -14.49 -4.60 14.17
CA VAL A 92 -15.65 -3.70 14.21
C VAL A 92 -15.70 -2.93 12.89
N VAL A 93 -16.71 -3.22 12.07
CA VAL A 93 -16.86 -2.68 10.71
C VAL A 93 -18.27 -2.13 10.46
N GLY A 94 -18.41 -1.33 9.40
CA GLY A 94 -19.67 -0.80 8.92
C GLY A 94 -20.40 0.06 9.94
N ASP A 95 -21.71 -0.11 10.06
CA ASP A 95 -22.54 0.72 10.94
C ASP A 95 -22.14 0.61 12.43
N ARG A 96 -21.60 -0.53 12.86
CA ARG A 96 -21.08 -0.68 14.22
C ARG A 96 -19.86 0.22 14.46
N ALA A 97 -18.96 0.31 13.48
CA ALA A 97 -17.80 1.21 13.54
C ALA A 97 -18.22 2.67 13.50
N ARG A 98 -19.17 3.01 12.61
CA ARG A 98 -19.77 4.34 12.54
C ARG A 98 -20.37 4.77 13.88
N ALA A 99 -21.12 3.89 14.53
CA ALA A 99 -21.79 4.18 15.80
C ALA A 99 -20.81 4.30 16.98
N SER A 100 -19.66 3.61 16.95
CA SER A 100 -18.66 3.66 18.02
C SER A 100 -17.63 4.77 17.86
N LEU A 101 -17.52 5.40 16.67
CA LEU A 101 -16.49 6.40 16.35
C LEU A 101 -16.34 7.53 17.40
N ALA A 102 -17.45 8.00 17.99
CA ALA A 102 -17.41 9.07 18.99
C ALA A 102 -16.50 8.76 20.20
N ARG A 103 -16.28 7.48 20.51
CA ARG A 103 -15.43 7.00 21.63
C ARG A 103 -13.93 7.13 21.36
N TYR A 104 -13.55 7.47 20.12
CA TYR A 104 -12.16 7.48 19.66
C TYR A 104 -11.74 8.84 19.09
N ARG A 105 -12.65 9.82 19.00
CA ARG A 105 -12.35 11.13 18.38
C ARG A 105 -11.33 11.96 19.17
N ASP A 106 -11.14 11.66 20.44
CA ASP A 106 -10.13 12.29 21.30
C ASP A 106 -8.72 11.75 21.06
N ILE A 107 -8.58 10.59 20.42
CA ILE A 107 -7.28 9.98 20.13
C ILE A 107 -6.57 10.81 19.06
N ILE A 108 -5.29 11.13 19.32
CA ILE A 108 -4.42 11.87 18.42
C ILE A 108 -3.29 10.94 17.98
N THR A 109 -3.15 10.79 16.66
CA THR A 109 -2.04 10.03 16.06
C THR A 109 -1.13 11.00 15.29
N PRO A 110 0.03 11.39 15.83
CA PRO A 110 0.96 12.28 15.14
C PRO A 110 1.45 11.70 13.82
N TYR A 111 1.67 12.55 12.81
CA TYR A 111 2.13 12.12 11.49
C TYR A 111 3.42 11.28 11.52
N PRO A 112 4.47 11.62 12.30
CA PRO A 112 5.67 10.79 12.35
C PRO A 112 5.39 9.35 12.77
N LEU A 113 4.56 9.14 13.80
CA LEU A 113 4.16 7.82 14.24
C LEU A 113 3.33 7.10 13.18
N ALA A 114 2.36 7.79 12.57
CA ALA A 114 1.54 7.22 11.50
C ALA A 114 2.38 6.79 10.28
N TYR A 115 3.40 7.58 9.91
CA TYR A 115 4.30 7.26 8.83
C TYR A 115 5.19 6.06 9.17
N THR A 116 5.73 5.97 10.39
CA THR A 116 6.50 4.81 10.86
C THR A 116 5.67 3.54 10.77
N VAL A 117 4.44 3.53 11.31
CA VAL A 117 3.58 2.34 11.23
C VAL A 117 3.20 1.99 9.79
N PHE A 118 2.95 3.01 8.96
CA PHE A 118 2.72 2.80 7.53
C PHE A 118 3.92 2.12 6.85
N ALA A 119 5.13 2.63 7.06
CA ALA A 119 6.34 2.16 6.39
C ALA A 119 6.77 0.77 6.90
N ASP A 120 6.64 0.51 8.20
CA ASP A 120 7.23 -0.65 8.85
C ASP A 120 6.25 -1.83 8.99
N ALA A 121 4.93 -1.55 9.06
CA ALA A 121 3.90 -2.59 9.21
C ALA A 121 2.98 -2.68 7.98
N SER A 122 2.33 -1.57 7.62
CA SER A 122 1.29 -1.60 6.59
C SER A 122 1.85 -1.90 5.20
N LEU A 123 2.89 -1.18 4.79
CA LEU A 123 3.45 -1.28 3.45
C LEU A 123 4.05 -2.67 3.16
N PRO A 124 4.81 -3.32 4.07
CA PRO A 124 5.24 -4.70 3.89
C PRO A 124 4.08 -5.69 3.75
N ALA A 125 3.02 -5.55 4.55
CA ALA A 125 1.85 -6.41 4.48
C ALA A 125 1.13 -6.26 3.13
N TYR A 126 0.91 -5.02 2.66
CA TYR A 126 0.28 -4.76 1.36
C TYR A 126 1.15 -5.20 0.18
N ARG A 127 2.48 -5.11 0.30
CA ARG A 127 3.39 -5.67 -0.69
C ARG A 127 3.25 -7.18 -0.79
N ALA A 128 3.23 -7.90 0.35
CA ALA A 128 3.05 -9.35 0.37
C ALA A 128 1.69 -9.73 -0.24
N ALA A 129 0.62 -9.04 0.16
CA ALA A 129 -0.71 -9.25 -0.39
C ALA A 129 -0.78 -8.99 -1.91
N ALA A 130 -0.09 -7.96 -2.42
CA ALA A 130 0.00 -7.70 -3.84
C ALA A 130 0.77 -8.78 -4.59
N ARG A 131 1.93 -9.19 -4.05
CA ARG A 131 2.75 -10.28 -4.59
C ARG A 131 1.95 -11.58 -4.72
N ASP A 132 1.15 -11.91 -3.71
CA ASP A 132 0.32 -13.11 -3.73
C ASP A 132 -0.84 -12.99 -4.72
N ALA A 133 -1.56 -11.84 -4.70
CA ALA A 133 -2.69 -11.59 -5.60
C ALA A 133 -2.28 -11.60 -7.08
N PHE A 134 -1.08 -11.11 -7.39
CA PHE A 134 -0.53 -11.01 -8.74
C PHE A 134 0.41 -12.16 -9.12
N ARG A 135 0.45 -13.24 -8.32
CA ARG A 135 1.35 -14.40 -8.46
C ARG A 135 2.81 -14.01 -8.20
N ALA A 136 3.39 -14.63 -7.19
CA ALA A 136 4.71 -14.32 -6.67
C ALA A 136 5.81 -14.17 -7.75
N ALA A 137 6.01 -15.20 -8.58
CA ALA A 137 7.10 -15.19 -9.55
C ALA A 137 6.94 -14.11 -10.66
N PRO A 138 5.78 -13.98 -11.34
CA PRO A 138 5.57 -12.89 -12.28
C PRO A 138 5.64 -11.49 -11.64
N PHE A 139 5.12 -11.32 -10.42
CA PHE A 139 5.22 -10.05 -9.70
C PHE A 139 6.68 -9.67 -9.40
N ASP A 140 7.48 -10.62 -8.90
CA ASP A 140 8.87 -10.40 -8.53
C ASP A 140 9.74 -10.07 -9.78
N ALA A 141 9.35 -10.55 -10.97
CA ALA A 141 10.04 -10.27 -12.23
C ALA A 141 9.83 -8.85 -12.78
N LEU A 142 8.83 -8.10 -12.29
CA LEU A 142 8.54 -6.74 -12.76
C LEU A 142 9.63 -5.73 -12.34
N PRO A 143 9.84 -4.65 -13.11
CA PRO A 143 10.60 -3.49 -12.64
C PRO A 143 10.06 -2.94 -11.32
N SER A 144 10.94 -2.37 -10.50
CA SER A 144 10.58 -1.86 -9.16
C SER A 144 9.43 -0.84 -9.18
N PRO A 145 9.37 0.11 -10.12
CA PRO A 145 8.22 1.03 -10.23
C PRO A 145 6.89 0.32 -10.53
N ALA A 146 6.88 -0.66 -11.44
CA ALA A 146 5.69 -1.45 -11.77
C ALA A 146 5.20 -2.30 -10.57
N ARG A 147 6.11 -2.92 -9.81
CA ARG A 147 5.73 -3.57 -8.54
C ARG A 147 5.08 -2.57 -7.59
N GLY A 148 5.68 -1.39 -7.44
CA GLY A 148 5.16 -0.31 -6.60
C GLY A 148 3.75 0.16 -6.99
N ALA A 149 3.48 0.29 -8.29
CA ALA A 149 2.15 0.63 -8.80
C ALA A 149 1.10 -0.45 -8.42
N LEU A 150 1.46 -1.73 -8.52
CA LEU A 150 0.58 -2.83 -8.11
C LEU A 150 0.36 -2.90 -6.60
N VAL A 151 1.38 -2.52 -5.79
CA VAL A 151 1.20 -2.36 -4.34
C VAL A 151 0.21 -1.23 -4.04
N SER A 152 0.34 -0.07 -4.68
CA SER A 152 -0.62 1.04 -4.50
C SER A 152 -2.05 0.66 -4.91
N LEU A 153 -2.19 -0.09 -6.00
CA LEU A 153 -3.48 -0.58 -6.46
C LEU A 153 -4.13 -1.51 -5.42
N VAL A 154 -3.36 -2.42 -4.82
CA VAL A 154 -3.86 -3.36 -3.79
C VAL A 154 -4.15 -2.62 -2.49
N TYR A 155 -3.34 -1.63 -2.13
CA TYR A 155 -3.61 -0.74 -1.00
C TYR A 155 -4.99 -0.05 -1.16
N ASN A 156 -5.29 0.45 -2.35
CA ASN A 156 -6.56 1.16 -2.60
C ASN A 156 -7.77 0.25 -2.80
N ARG A 157 -7.59 -0.92 -3.42
CA ARG A 157 -8.70 -1.73 -3.97
C ARG A 157 -8.71 -3.18 -3.50
N GLY A 158 -7.83 -3.52 -2.56
CA GLY A 158 -7.68 -4.87 -2.03
C GLY A 158 -7.23 -5.91 -3.06
N THR A 159 -7.13 -7.16 -2.60
CA THR A 159 -6.62 -8.30 -3.38
C THR A 159 -7.68 -9.02 -4.21
N SER A 160 -8.97 -8.74 -3.98
CA SER A 160 -10.06 -9.48 -4.62
C SER A 160 -9.97 -9.46 -6.14
N MET A 161 -10.05 -10.64 -6.74
CA MET A 161 -10.10 -10.87 -8.18
C MET A 161 -11.50 -11.23 -8.67
N VAL A 162 -12.55 -11.06 -7.85
CA VAL A 162 -13.91 -11.54 -8.15
C VAL A 162 -14.76 -10.41 -8.76
N GLY A 163 -15.64 -10.75 -9.70
CA GLY A 163 -16.65 -9.84 -10.25
C GLY A 163 -16.14 -8.84 -11.29
N GLN A 164 -17.07 -8.11 -11.90
CA GLN A 164 -16.80 -7.21 -13.05
C GLN A 164 -15.97 -5.99 -12.69
N ARG A 165 -16.04 -5.52 -11.44
CA ARG A 165 -15.22 -4.40 -10.95
C ARG A 165 -13.73 -4.73 -10.85
N ASN A 166 -13.34 -6.01 -10.95
CA ASN A 166 -11.94 -6.47 -10.85
C ASN A 166 -11.43 -7.08 -12.17
N ALA A 167 -12.07 -6.80 -13.30
CA ALA A 167 -11.68 -7.35 -14.61
C ALA A 167 -10.26 -6.95 -15.00
N GLU A 168 -9.89 -5.68 -14.82
CA GLU A 168 -8.57 -5.16 -15.16
C GLU A 168 -7.49 -5.75 -14.24
N LYS A 169 -7.79 -6.00 -12.95
CA LYS A 169 -6.85 -6.69 -12.05
C LYS A 169 -6.56 -8.12 -12.53
N ARG A 170 -7.58 -8.82 -13.04
CA ARG A 170 -7.39 -10.15 -13.65
C ARG A 170 -6.61 -10.06 -14.96
N ALA A 171 -6.90 -9.09 -15.81
CA ALA A 171 -6.15 -8.88 -17.05
C ALA A 171 -4.67 -8.58 -16.78
N ILE A 172 -4.37 -7.72 -15.79
CA ILE A 172 -3.01 -7.49 -15.29
C ILE A 172 -2.36 -8.83 -14.94
N ARG A 173 -2.98 -9.60 -14.04
CA ARG A 173 -2.44 -10.88 -13.54
C ARG A 173 -2.24 -11.93 -14.63
N ASP A 174 -3.22 -12.10 -15.51
CA ASP A 174 -3.30 -13.25 -16.40
C ASP A 174 -2.79 -12.95 -17.82
N GLN A 175 -2.69 -11.67 -18.23
CA GLN A 175 -2.28 -11.27 -19.59
C GLN A 175 -1.00 -10.42 -19.59
N CYS A 176 -0.87 -9.44 -18.70
CA CYS A 176 0.28 -8.54 -18.73
C CYS A 176 1.51 -9.14 -18.02
N LEU A 177 1.31 -9.74 -16.85
CA LEU A 177 2.40 -10.23 -16.00
C LEU A 177 3.22 -11.38 -16.60
N PRO A 178 2.67 -12.33 -17.39
CA PRO A 178 3.46 -13.38 -18.02
C PRO A 178 4.62 -12.87 -18.89
N ALA A 179 4.46 -11.69 -19.50
CA ALA A 179 5.48 -11.05 -20.34
C ALA A 179 6.19 -9.88 -19.63
N ALA A 180 5.92 -9.65 -18.34
CA ALA A 180 6.34 -8.45 -17.60
C ALA A 180 6.01 -7.14 -18.33
N ASP A 181 4.89 -7.11 -19.07
CA ASP A 181 4.51 -5.99 -19.94
C ASP A 181 3.98 -4.81 -19.12
N VAL A 182 4.87 -3.85 -18.86
CA VAL A 182 4.55 -2.63 -18.09
C VAL A 182 3.57 -1.70 -18.81
N HIS A 183 3.54 -1.70 -20.14
CA HIS A 183 2.58 -0.91 -20.91
C HIS A 183 1.18 -1.53 -20.86
N CYS A 184 1.08 -2.87 -20.92
CA CYS A 184 -0.17 -3.58 -20.66
C CYS A 184 -0.67 -3.30 -19.24
N ILE A 185 0.20 -3.34 -18.22
CA ILE A 185 -0.19 -2.99 -16.84
C ILE A 185 -0.74 -1.57 -16.77
N ALA A 186 -0.03 -0.59 -17.35
CA ALA A 186 -0.42 0.80 -17.35
C ALA A 186 -1.76 1.04 -18.08
N ALA A 187 -1.98 0.36 -19.21
CA ALA A 187 -3.25 0.41 -19.93
C ALA A 187 -4.42 -0.13 -19.09
N GLN A 188 -4.23 -1.26 -18.41
CA GLN A 188 -5.25 -1.83 -17.53
C GLN A 188 -5.52 -0.96 -16.30
N LEU A 189 -4.49 -0.33 -15.72
CA LEU A 189 -4.65 0.64 -14.64
C LEU A 189 -5.56 1.80 -15.09
N ARG A 190 -5.26 2.43 -16.23
CA ARG A 190 -6.09 3.51 -16.80
C ARG A 190 -7.51 3.06 -17.12
N ALA A 191 -7.68 1.84 -17.66
CA ALA A 191 -8.99 1.27 -17.98
C ALA A 191 -9.90 1.14 -16.75
N MET A 192 -9.35 1.02 -15.53
CA MET A 192 -10.13 0.98 -14.30
C MET A 192 -10.94 2.26 -14.05
N CYS A 193 -10.64 3.39 -14.69
CA CYS A 193 -11.44 4.62 -14.56
C CYS A 193 -12.93 4.40 -14.84
N ARG A 194 -13.28 3.43 -15.72
CA ARG A 194 -14.68 3.08 -16.03
C ARG A 194 -15.51 2.69 -14.78
N ILE A 195 -14.86 2.28 -13.71
CA ILE A 195 -15.50 1.74 -12.49
C ILE A 195 -16.21 2.83 -11.69
N TRP A 196 -15.81 4.08 -11.92
CA TRP A 196 -16.28 5.24 -11.18
C TRP A 196 -16.87 6.32 -12.08
N ALA A 197 -17.05 6.06 -13.38
CA ALA A 197 -17.49 7.06 -14.37
C ALA A 197 -18.75 7.82 -13.92
N ASP A 198 -19.66 7.15 -13.23
CA ASP A 198 -20.94 7.72 -12.78
C ASP A 198 -20.94 8.10 -11.28
N THR A 199 -19.78 8.34 -10.67
CA THR A 199 -19.66 8.68 -9.24
C THR A 199 -19.11 10.10 -9.04
N PRO A 200 -19.49 10.81 -7.96
CA PRO A 200 -18.98 12.16 -7.71
C PRO A 200 -17.46 12.25 -7.58
N ASN A 201 -16.81 11.17 -7.12
CA ASN A 201 -15.37 11.11 -6.89
C ASN A 201 -14.59 10.49 -8.07
N ALA A 202 -15.23 10.36 -9.25
CA ALA A 202 -14.65 9.71 -10.44
C ALA A 202 -13.26 10.26 -10.79
N GLN A 203 -13.13 11.58 -10.80
CA GLN A 203 -11.92 12.26 -11.23
C GLN A 203 -10.72 11.87 -10.36
N GLY A 204 -10.82 12.03 -9.03
CA GLY A 204 -9.73 11.70 -8.12
C GLY A 204 -9.35 10.21 -8.14
N LEU A 205 -10.35 9.32 -8.23
CA LEU A 205 -10.10 7.88 -8.31
C LEU A 205 -9.45 7.47 -9.62
N CYS A 206 -9.81 8.12 -10.73
CA CYS A 206 -9.20 7.91 -12.03
C CYS A 206 -7.79 8.50 -12.11
N ASP A 207 -7.56 9.67 -11.53
CA ASP A 207 -6.24 10.30 -11.50
C ASP A 207 -5.24 9.46 -10.70
N ARG A 208 -5.67 8.82 -9.60
CA ARG A 208 -4.83 7.82 -8.91
C ARG A 208 -4.40 6.68 -9.82
N ARG A 209 -5.31 6.16 -10.65
CA ARG A 209 -4.98 5.10 -11.61
C ARG A 209 -4.03 5.58 -12.70
N LYS A 210 -4.17 6.82 -13.17
CA LYS A 210 -3.25 7.41 -14.15
C LYS A 210 -1.85 7.59 -13.57
N ASP A 211 -1.74 8.06 -12.32
CA ASP A 211 -0.47 8.20 -11.63
C ASP A 211 0.21 6.84 -11.41
N GLU A 212 -0.55 5.81 -11.02
CA GLU A 212 -0.04 4.44 -10.91
C GLU A 212 0.42 3.91 -12.26
N ALA A 213 -0.29 4.21 -13.35
CA ALA A 213 0.10 3.83 -14.70
C ALA A 213 1.42 4.51 -15.14
N GLN A 214 1.56 5.81 -14.86
CA GLN A 214 2.81 6.55 -15.11
C GLN A 214 3.97 5.98 -14.29
N LEU A 215 3.73 5.63 -13.02
CA LEU A 215 4.73 4.98 -12.19
C LEU A 215 5.13 3.61 -12.75
N ALA A 216 4.19 2.81 -13.27
CA ALA A 216 4.51 1.52 -13.88
C ALA A 216 5.41 1.68 -15.12
N GLU A 217 5.14 2.69 -15.95
CA GLU A 217 5.91 3.00 -17.16
C GLU A 217 7.27 3.65 -16.86
N SER A 218 7.45 4.31 -15.71
CA SER A 218 8.71 4.98 -15.37
C SER A 218 9.88 4.03 -15.08
N GLY A 219 9.62 2.71 -15.09
CA GLY A 219 10.63 1.67 -14.96
C GLY A 219 10.89 0.89 -16.25
N ALA A 220 10.28 1.30 -17.37
CA ALA A 220 10.46 0.73 -18.69
C ALA A 220 11.80 1.12 -19.33
#